data_AF-A0A931A6B2-F1
#
_entry.id   AF-A0A931A6B2-F1
#
_cell.length_a   1.000
_cell.length_b   1.000
_cell.length_c   1.000
_cell.angle_alpha   90.00
_cell.angle_beta   90.00
_cell.angle_gamma   90.00
#
_symmetry.space_group_name_H-M   'P 1'
#
loop_
_entity.id
_entity.type
_entity.pdbx_description
1 polymer ?
#
loop_
_entity_poly.entity_id
_entity_poly.type
_entity_poly.pdbx_seq_one_letter_code
_entity_poly.pdbx_strand_id
1 'polypeptide(L)'
;MFVIGIVMGPGNDRYEVTAMEFTSHQVRLVTRAGVRTLEVADVIRVTVTHSGLTDEGYKRTSLEVTWCDGKESIDSVHDVTLAPSLSRLLPPGVEVRDAWESPESSP
;
A
#
# COMPACT_ATOMS: atom_id res chain seq x y z
N MET A 1 14.03 8.70 -12.32
CA MET A 1 13.49 7.44 -11.78
C MET A 1 13.27 7.66 -10.29
N PHE A 2 12.01 7.78 -9.86
CA PHE A 2 11.66 7.98 -8.45
C PHE A 2 11.20 6.63 -7.91
N VAL A 3 11.94 6.09 -6.93
CA VAL A 3 11.57 4.87 -6.21
C VAL A 3 11.03 5.33 -4.87
N ILE A 4 9.72 5.20 -4.65
CA ILE A 4 9.12 5.39 -3.33
C ILE A 4 9.22 4.04 -2.63
N GLY A 5 10.12 3.94 -1.65
CA GLY A 5 10.33 2.74 -0.84
C GLY A 5 9.78 2.96 0.58
N ILE A 6 8.84 2.11 1.00
CA ILE A 6 8.25 2.16 2.35
C ILE A 6 8.85 1.03 3.21
N VAL A 7 9.11 1.33 4.48
CA VAL A 7 9.90 0.53 5.44
C VAL A 7 9.02 -0.38 6.32
N MET A 8 9.56 -1.58 6.64
CA MET A 8 8.94 -2.81 7.17
C MET A 8 8.45 -2.80 8.64
N GLY A 9 7.41 -3.60 8.93
CA GLY A 9 7.09 -4.16 10.25
C GLY A 9 7.62 -5.61 10.45
N PRO A 10 7.67 -6.15 11.69
CA PRO A 10 8.30 -7.44 11.96
C PRO A 10 7.31 -8.62 11.76
N GLY A 11 7.19 -9.06 10.52
CA GLY A 11 6.54 -10.32 10.16
C GLY A 11 7.38 -11.55 10.43
N ASN A 12 6.82 -12.66 10.92
CA ASN A 12 7.53 -13.95 11.09
C ASN A 12 7.28 -14.92 9.92
N ASP A 13 6.41 -14.55 8.97
CA ASP A 13 6.21 -15.29 7.74
C ASP A 13 7.20 -14.82 6.68
N ARG A 14 7.90 -15.77 6.05
CA ARG A 14 8.85 -15.48 4.97
C ARG A 14 8.18 -14.90 3.73
N TYR A 15 6.88 -15.12 3.58
CA TYR A 15 6.06 -14.66 2.46
C TYR A 15 5.30 -13.37 2.75
N GLU A 16 5.38 -12.84 3.96
CA GLU A 16 4.78 -11.54 4.28
C GLU A 16 5.45 -10.45 3.47
N VAL A 17 4.63 -9.58 2.86
CA VAL A 17 5.10 -8.44 2.08
C VAL A 17 5.64 -7.39 3.05
N THR A 18 6.94 -7.12 2.93
CA THR A 18 7.67 -6.17 3.76
C THR A 18 7.92 -4.83 3.09
N ALA A 19 7.80 -4.77 1.76
CA ALA A 19 7.75 -3.52 1.00
C ALA A 19 6.98 -3.68 -0.30
N MET A 20 6.37 -2.59 -0.77
CA MET A 20 5.81 -2.50 -2.11
C MET A 20 6.46 -1.35 -2.86
N GLU A 21 7.02 -1.63 -4.02
CA GLU A 21 7.61 -0.63 -4.90
C GLU A 21 6.73 -0.44 -6.13
N PHE A 22 6.46 0.80 -6.49
CA PHE A 22 5.63 1.14 -7.65
C PHE A 22 6.49 1.81 -8.71
N THR A 23 6.20 1.45 -9.96
CA THR A 23 6.62 2.18 -11.15
C THR A 23 5.39 2.40 -12.02
N SER A 24 5.55 3.12 -13.14
CA SER A 24 4.46 3.29 -14.11
C SER A 24 4.03 1.98 -14.80
N HIS A 25 4.83 0.91 -14.70
CA HIS A 25 4.59 -0.35 -15.41
C HIS A 25 4.47 -1.56 -14.50
N GLN A 26 5.07 -1.52 -13.32
CA GLN A 26 5.18 -2.67 -12.43
C GLN A 26 4.99 -2.30 -10.96
N VAL A 27 4.39 -3.24 -10.22
CA VAL A 27 4.37 -3.27 -8.76
C VAL A 27 5.26 -4.42 -8.31
N ARG A 28 6.22 -4.17 -7.42
CA ARG A 28 7.10 -5.19 -6.86
C ARG A 28 6.73 -5.41 -5.40
N LEU A 29 6.26 -6.61 -5.11
CA LEU A 29 5.98 -7.10 -3.76
C LEU A 29 7.26 -7.73 -3.22
N VAL A 30 7.87 -7.08 -2.24
CA VAL A 30 9.11 -7.54 -1.62
C VAL A 30 8.76 -8.32 -0.36
N THR A 31 9.27 -9.54 -0.26
CA THR A 31 9.18 -10.39 0.93
C THR A 31 10.58 -10.74 1.40
N ARG A 32 10.70 -11.42 2.55
CA ARG A 32 12.00 -11.97 2.97
C ARG A 32 12.48 -13.12 2.07
N ALA A 33 11.56 -13.86 1.45
CA ALA A 33 11.88 -14.98 0.58
C ALA A 33 12.24 -14.58 -0.86
N GLY A 34 11.87 -13.36 -1.29
CA GLY A 34 12.14 -12.88 -2.64
C GLY A 34 11.22 -11.73 -3.07
N VAL A 35 11.27 -11.39 -4.36
CA VAL A 35 10.46 -10.34 -4.98
C VAL A 35 9.50 -10.95 -5.98
N ARG A 36 8.21 -10.63 -5.84
CA ARG A 36 7.17 -10.93 -6.83
C ARG A 36 6.83 -9.65 -7.59
N THR A 37 6.90 -9.69 -8.91
CA THR A 37 6.54 -8.56 -9.77
C THR A 37 5.14 -8.78 -10.35
N LEU A 38 4.33 -7.73 -10.35
CA LEU A 38 3.03 -7.64 -11.01
C LEU A 38 3.11 -6.55 -12.07
N GLU A 39 2.55 -6.77 -13.25
CA GLU A 39 2.36 -5.70 -14.22
C GLU A 39 1.24 -4.78 -13.72
N VAL A 40 1.44 -3.46 -13.83
CA VAL A 40 0.44 -2.47 -13.41
C VAL A 40 -0.84 -2.58 -14.23
N ALA A 41 -0.77 -3.12 -15.45
CA ALA A 41 -1.94 -3.43 -16.27
C ALA A 41 -2.86 -4.48 -15.61
N ASP A 42 -2.34 -5.32 -14.73
CA ASP A 42 -3.12 -6.34 -14.00
C ASP A 42 -3.66 -5.81 -12.66
N VAL A 43 -3.22 -4.62 -12.23
CA VAL A 43 -3.67 -4.00 -10.97
C VAL A 43 -5.02 -3.34 -11.21
N ILE A 44 -6.01 -3.76 -10.42
CA ILE A 44 -7.37 -3.24 -10.48
C ILE A 44 -7.50 -2.00 -9.59
N ARG A 45 -6.97 -2.07 -8.37
CA ARG A 45 -7.15 -1.05 -7.35
C ARG A 45 -5.98 -0.99 -6.41
N VAL A 46 -5.63 0.23 -6.01
CA VAL A 46 -4.75 0.52 -4.90
C VAL A 46 -5.52 1.31 -3.85
N THR A 47 -5.66 0.77 -2.65
CA THR A 47 -6.34 1.41 -1.53
C THR A 47 -5.32 1.86 -0.50
N VAL A 48 -5.33 3.14 -0.17
CA VAL A 48 -4.55 3.72 0.92
C VAL A 48 -5.51 4.06 2.04
N THR A 49 -5.34 3.40 3.18
CA THR A 49 -6.16 3.60 4.37
C THR A 49 -5.34 4.24 5.47
N HIS A 50 -5.69 5.47 5.85
CA HIS A 50 -5.13 6.16 6.99
C HIS A 50 -5.91 5.79 8.24
N SER A 51 -5.25 5.22 9.25
CA SER A 51 -5.89 4.80 10.49
C SER A 51 -5.29 5.46 11.73
N GLY A 52 -6.19 5.86 12.63
CA GLY A 52 -5.85 6.46 13.93
C GLY A 52 -7.05 7.17 14.54
N LEU A 53 -6.90 7.58 15.79
CA LEU A 53 -7.95 8.33 16.48
C LEU A 53 -7.90 9.79 16.02
N THR A 54 -9.06 10.40 15.79
CA THR A 54 -9.17 11.76 15.23
C THR A 54 -8.62 12.84 16.17
N ASP A 55 -8.64 12.60 17.47
CA ASP A 55 -8.08 13.45 18.52
C ASP A 55 -6.56 13.28 18.71
N GLU A 56 -6.04 12.06 18.53
CA GLU A 56 -4.60 11.78 18.61
C GLU A 56 -3.85 11.95 17.29
N GLY A 57 -4.58 12.11 16.19
CA GLY A 57 -4.07 12.10 14.82
C GLY A 57 -3.92 10.69 14.25
N TYR A 58 -3.93 10.61 12.92
CA TYR A 58 -3.70 9.38 12.18
C TYR A 58 -2.24 8.92 12.35
N LYS A 59 -2.05 7.64 12.69
CA LYS A 59 -0.73 7.08 13.08
C LYS A 59 -0.24 6.00 12.14
N ARG A 60 -1.15 5.35 11.40
CA ARG A 60 -0.83 4.26 10.49
C ARG A 60 -1.37 4.54 9.09
N THR A 61 -0.71 3.96 8.11
CA THR A 61 -1.20 3.93 6.73
C THR A 61 -1.04 2.51 6.20
N SER A 62 -2.17 1.91 5.86
CA SER A 62 -2.25 0.61 5.22
C SER A 62 -2.36 0.81 3.72
N LEU A 63 -1.58 0.08 2.96
CA LEU A 63 -1.59 0.08 1.51
C LEU A 63 -2.00 -1.31 1.04
N GLU A 64 -3.15 -1.41 0.39
CA GLU A 64 -3.65 -2.65 -0.23
C GLU A 64 -3.60 -2.52 -1.75
N VAL A 65 -3.03 -3.52 -2.42
CA VAL A 65 -3.02 -3.64 -3.88
C VAL A 65 -3.86 -4.86 -4.25
N THR A 66 -4.88 -4.66 -5.10
CA THR A 66 -5.74 -5.72 -5.61
C THR A 66 -5.55 -5.88 -7.12
N TRP A 67 -5.40 -7.11 -7.58
CA TRP A 67 -5.33 -7.53 -8.99
C TRP A 67 -6.32 -8.68 -9.23
N CYS A 68 -6.45 -9.15 -10.48
CA CYS A 68 -7.46 -10.14 -10.88
C CYS A 68 -7.52 -11.39 -9.99
N ASP A 69 -6.35 -11.91 -9.60
CA ASP A 69 -6.23 -13.20 -8.92
C ASP A 69 -5.80 -13.07 -7.44
N GLY A 70 -5.85 -11.88 -6.85
CA GLY A 70 -5.44 -11.71 -5.47
C GLY A 70 -5.30 -10.28 -5.00
N LYS A 71 -4.86 -10.16 -3.75
CA LYS A 71 -4.54 -8.89 -3.11
C LYS A 71 -3.44 -9.08 -2.10
N GLU A 72 -2.70 -8.01 -1.84
CA GLU A 72 -1.70 -7.94 -0.78
C GLU A 72 -1.78 -6.59 -0.09
N SER A 73 -1.41 -6.58 1.19
CA SER A 73 -1.43 -5.35 2.01
C SER A 73 -0.16 -5.20 2.81
N ILE A 74 0.26 -3.95 3.01
CA ILE A 74 1.36 -3.60 3.90
C ILE A 74 0.97 -2.41 4.78
N ASP A 75 1.32 -2.50 6.06
CA ASP A 75 1.17 -1.40 7.00
C ASP A 75 2.47 -0.61 7.15
N SER A 76 2.33 0.69 7.29
CA SER A 76 3.44 1.62 7.51
C SER A 76 3.06 2.74 8.48
N VAL A 77 4.06 3.52 8.86
CA VAL A 77 3.84 4.79 9.55
C VAL A 77 2.95 5.71 8.72
N HIS A 78 2.18 6.58 9.38
CA HIS A 78 1.28 7.48 8.68
C HIS A 78 2.00 8.31 7.60
N ASP A 79 1.53 8.20 6.36
CA ASP A 79 2.00 8.99 5.22
C ASP A 79 0.82 9.52 4.41
N VAL A 80 0.44 10.78 4.68
CA VAL A 80 -0.63 11.50 3.98
C VAL A 80 -0.33 11.74 2.49
N THR A 81 0.94 11.61 2.08
CA THR A 81 1.36 11.89 0.69
C THR A 81 1.31 10.66 -0.20
N LEU A 82 1.04 9.47 0.36
CA LEU A 82 1.11 8.22 -0.35
C LEU A 82 0.06 8.12 -1.48
N ALA A 83 -1.22 8.32 -1.16
CA ALA A 83 -2.31 8.30 -2.13
C ALA A 83 -2.10 9.28 -3.30
N PRO A 84 -1.81 10.59 -3.08
CA PRO A 84 -1.58 11.51 -4.18
C PRO A 84 -0.29 11.23 -4.97
N SER A 85 0.71 10.59 -4.35
CA SER A 85 1.91 10.16 -5.08
C SER A 85 1.64 8.97 -5.98
N LEU A 86 0.86 7.99 -5.52
CA LEU A 86 0.42 6.84 -6.31
C LEU A 86 -0.51 7.25 -7.45
N SER A 87 -1.45 8.16 -7.21
CA SER A 87 -2.36 8.68 -8.25
C SER A 87 -1.61 9.39 -9.38
N ARG A 88 -0.47 10.03 -9.10
CA ARG A 88 0.38 10.66 -10.12
C ARG A 88 1.29 9.67 -10.86
N LEU A 89 1.69 8.60 -10.19
CA LEU A 89 2.62 7.60 -10.72
C LEU A 89 1.93 6.56 -11.58
N LEU A 90 0.74 6.13 -11.15
CA LEU A 90 -0.01 5.04 -11.78
C LEU A 90 -0.76 5.53 -13.02
N PRO A 91 -0.90 4.68 -14.04
CA PRO A 91 -1.66 5.02 -15.23
C PRO A 91 -3.14 5.22 -14.89
N PRO A 92 -3.88 6.03 -15.67
CA PRO A 92 -5.26 6.41 -15.38
C PRO A 92 -6.27 5.24 -15.35
N GLY A 93 -5.87 4.04 -15.77
CA GLY A 93 -6.70 2.84 -15.68
C GLY A 93 -6.71 2.17 -14.30
N VAL A 94 -5.80 2.57 -13.39
CA VAL A 94 -5.73 2.01 -12.03
C VAL A 94 -6.47 2.92 -11.05
N GLU A 95 -7.45 2.37 -10.34
CA GLU A 95 -8.19 3.10 -9.32
C GLU A 95 -7.33 3.28 -8.05
N VAL A 96 -7.01 4.51 -7.69
CA VAL A 96 -6.36 4.83 -6.41
C VAL A 96 -7.43 5.38 -5.45
N ARG A 97 -7.71 4.63 -4.39
CA ARG A 97 -8.63 5.03 -3.31
C ARG A 97 -7.85 5.55 -2.12
N ASP A 98 -8.35 6.65 -1.56
CA ASP A 98 -7.84 7.28 -0.35
C ASP A 98 -8.95 7.23 0.70
N ALA A 99 -8.72 6.50 1.79
CA ALA A 99 -9.67 6.22 2.85
C ALA A 99 -9.14 6.66 4.21
N TRP A 100 -10.03 7.20 5.03
CA TRP A 100 -9.72 7.70 6.37
C TRP A 100 -10.60 6.99 7.38
N GLU A 101 -10.00 6.11 8.17
CA GLU A 101 -10.71 5.26 9.12
C GLU A 101 -10.31 5.63 10.55
N SER A 102 -11.29 6.01 11.36
CA SER A 102 -11.12 5.96 12.81
C SER A 102 -11.34 4.52 13.24
N PRO A 103 -10.44 3.90 14.03
CA PRO A 103 -10.78 2.62 14.63
C PRO A 103 -12.04 2.86 15.44
N GLU A 104 -13.14 2.19 15.07
CA GLU A 104 -14.39 2.26 15.81
C GLU A 104 -14.04 2.02 17.27
N SER A 105 -14.37 2.97 18.14
CA SER A 105 -14.28 2.76 19.58
C SER A 105 -15.17 1.55 19.87
N SER A 106 -14.56 0.36 20.01
CA SER A 106 -15.29 -0.81 20.47
C SER A 106 -15.85 -0.45 21.84
N PRO A 107 -17.19 -0.51 22.03
CA PRO A 107 -17.82 -0.20 23.31
C PRO A 107 -17.42 -1.18 24.41
#